data_AF-A0A087U3K1-F1
#
_entry.id   AF-A0A087U3K1-F1
#
_cell.length_a   1.000
_cell.length_b   1.000
_cell.length_c   1.000
_cell.angle_alpha   90.00
_cell.angle_beta   90.00
_cell.angle_gamma   90.00
#
_symmetry.space_group_name_H-M   'P 1'
#
loop_
_entity.id
_entity.type
_entity.pdbx_description
1 polymer ?
#
loop_
_entity_poly.entity_id
_entity_poly.type
_entity_poly.pdbx_seq_one_letter_code
_entity_poly.pdbx_strand_id
1 'polypeptide(L)'
;MTVMRTYLFKILATHNILEDTLPRLEMLKALSEDGKIVSNFEEEIGPFLLSWFPEIMGTGKTAEFLRLITNVIKFNAAYLDDEIIAGFIKSTCDLCTRTKAEEDIQESLNVLDAVLCYSHLPSYVLQCFISTLCLTVNVEKFSQCSWK
;
A
#
# COMPACT_ATOMS: atom_id res chain seq x y z
N MET A 1 -23.32 -12.78 -7.91
CA MET A 1 -22.18 -12.73 -6.96
C MET A 1 -21.55 -11.33 -6.87
N THR A 2 -21.55 -10.56 -7.97
CA THR A 2 -21.10 -9.16 -8.13
C THR A 2 -21.67 -8.19 -7.09
N VAL A 3 -22.98 -8.20 -6.84
CA VAL A 3 -23.65 -7.27 -5.89
C VAL A 3 -23.19 -7.46 -4.45
N MET A 4 -22.91 -8.71 -4.05
CA MET A 4 -22.48 -9.03 -2.69
C MET A 4 -21.08 -8.48 -2.40
N ARG A 5 -20.15 -8.56 -3.36
CA ARG A 5 -18.79 -8.05 -3.21
C ARG A 5 -18.77 -6.55 -2.98
N THR A 6 -19.47 -5.79 -3.82
CA THR A 6 -19.59 -4.33 -3.67
C THR A 6 -20.22 -3.95 -2.32
N TYR A 7 -21.25 -4.68 -1.88
CA TYR A 7 -21.89 -4.41 -0.60
C TYR A 7 -20.95 -4.67 0.59
N LEU A 8 -20.21 -5.78 0.57
CA LEU A 8 -19.23 -6.11 1.61
C LEU A 8 -18.09 -5.08 1.66
N PHE A 9 -17.59 -4.64 0.51
CA PHE A 9 -16.59 -3.58 0.45
C PHE A 9 -17.12 -2.27 1.04
N LYS A 10 -18.36 -1.88 0.72
CA LYS A 10 -18.99 -0.68 1.29
C LYS A 10 -19.12 -0.74 2.81
N ILE A 11 -19.53 -1.89 3.37
CA ILE A 11 -19.54 -2.08 4.82
C ILE A 11 -18.13 -1.90 5.39
N LEU A 12 -17.13 -2.54 4.79
CA LEU A 12 -15.75 -2.46 5.24
C LEU A 12 -15.20 -1.02 5.22
N ALA A 13 -15.50 -0.28 4.15
CA ALA A 13 -15.04 1.09 3.95
C ALA A 13 -15.74 2.11 4.86
N THR A 14 -16.98 1.83 5.27
CA THR A 14 -17.77 2.73 6.15
C THR A 14 -17.67 2.38 7.63
N HIS A 15 -17.28 1.16 7.97
CA HIS A 15 -17.06 0.73 9.34
C HIS A 15 -15.77 1.33 9.90
N ASN A 16 -15.83 2.15 10.95
CA ASN A 16 -14.68 2.90 11.46
C ASN A 16 -14.38 2.67 12.96
N ILE A 17 -14.71 1.47 13.46
CA ILE A 17 -14.38 1.06 14.82
C ILE A 17 -12.91 0.63 14.88
N LEU A 18 -12.12 1.26 15.74
CA LEU A 18 -10.67 1.05 15.85
C LEU A 18 -10.32 -0.39 16.23
N GLU A 19 -11.08 -0.98 17.17
CA GLU A 19 -10.91 -2.36 17.63
C GLU A 19 -11.11 -3.39 16.51
N ASP A 20 -11.88 -3.02 15.48
CA ASP A 20 -12.20 -3.89 14.36
C ASP A 20 -11.21 -3.73 13.18
N THR A 21 -10.16 -2.92 13.32
CA THR A 21 -9.18 -2.68 12.25
C THR A 21 -8.55 -3.98 11.73
N LEU A 22 -8.17 -4.90 12.62
CA LEU A 22 -7.57 -6.18 12.22
C LEU A 22 -8.57 -7.13 11.53
N PRO A 23 -9.78 -7.37 12.08
CA PRO A 23 -10.83 -8.10 11.36
C PRO A 23 -11.16 -7.49 9.99
N ARG A 24 -11.20 -6.15 9.88
CA ARG A 24 -11.42 -5.46 8.60
C ARG A 24 -10.30 -5.76 7.62
N LEU A 25 -9.03 -5.79 8.05
CA LEU A 25 -7.90 -6.07 7.17
C LEU A 25 -7.99 -7.50 6.62
N GLU A 26 -8.30 -8.48 7.46
CA GLU A 26 -8.48 -9.87 7.03
C GLU A 26 -9.68 -10.03 6.09
N MET A 27 -10.78 -9.32 6.36
CA MET A 27 -11.95 -9.31 5.47
C MET A 27 -11.59 -8.72 4.11
N LEU A 28 -10.82 -7.63 4.06
CA LEU A 28 -10.39 -7.02 2.80
C LEU A 28 -9.51 -7.96 2.00
N LYS A 29 -8.54 -8.61 2.66
CA LYS A 29 -7.67 -9.60 2.02
C LYS A 29 -8.47 -10.77 1.47
N ALA A 30 -9.41 -11.31 2.24
CA ALA A 30 -10.29 -12.38 1.77
C ALA A 30 -11.17 -11.94 0.60
N LEU A 31 -11.72 -10.71 0.66
CA LEU A 31 -12.58 -10.16 -0.40
C LEU A 31 -11.80 -9.90 -1.70
N SER A 32 -10.52 -9.53 -1.60
CA SER A 32 -9.70 -9.11 -2.74
C SER A 32 -8.69 -10.16 -3.22
N GLU A 33 -8.71 -11.38 -2.67
CA GLU A 33 -7.63 -12.36 -2.85
C GLU A 33 -6.24 -11.75 -2.59
N ASP A 34 -6.10 -11.08 -1.45
CA ASP A 34 -4.90 -10.37 -1.02
C ASP A 34 -4.50 -9.25 -1.99
N GLY A 35 -5.48 -8.48 -2.50
CA GLY A 35 -5.27 -7.33 -3.37
C GLY A 35 -5.18 -7.65 -4.86
N LYS A 36 -5.31 -8.92 -5.24
CA LYS A 36 -5.20 -9.37 -6.63
C LYS A 36 -6.47 -9.09 -7.44
N ILE A 37 -7.64 -9.32 -6.84
CA ILE A 37 -8.95 -9.21 -7.49
C ILE A 37 -9.80 -8.15 -6.80
N VAL A 38 -9.78 -6.93 -7.33
CA VAL A 38 -10.56 -5.79 -6.80
C VAL A 38 -11.85 -5.56 -7.57
N SER A 39 -12.29 -6.56 -8.36
CA SER A 39 -13.48 -6.42 -9.19
C SER A 39 -14.69 -5.99 -8.36
N ASN A 40 -15.43 -4.99 -8.86
CA ASN A 40 -16.62 -4.37 -8.29
C ASN A 40 -16.39 -3.29 -7.22
N PHE A 41 -15.14 -2.89 -6.99
CA PHE A 41 -14.71 -1.76 -6.17
C PHE A 41 -13.35 -1.23 -6.64
N GLU A 42 -13.08 -1.33 -7.95
CA GLU A 42 -11.79 -1.02 -8.56
C GLU A 42 -11.43 0.46 -8.45
N GLU A 43 -12.43 1.35 -8.53
CA GLU A 43 -12.25 2.80 -8.41
C GLU A 43 -12.09 3.24 -6.94
N GLU A 44 -12.70 2.51 -6.01
CA GLU A 44 -12.70 2.87 -4.59
C GLU A 44 -11.52 2.30 -3.79
N ILE A 45 -10.88 1.21 -4.25
CA ILE A 45 -9.82 0.54 -3.49
C ILE A 45 -8.60 1.43 -3.24
N GLY A 46 -8.17 2.20 -4.24
CA GLY A 46 -7.03 3.12 -4.15
C GLY A 46 -7.25 4.20 -3.08
N PRO A 47 -8.30 5.03 -3.22
CA PRO A 47 -8.65 6.03 -2.21
C PRO A 47 -8.84 5.44 -0.81
N PHE A 48 -9.51 4.29 -0.72
CA PHE A 48 -9.73 3.61 0.56
C PHE A 48 -8.40 3.25 1.24
N LEU A 49 -7.53 2.49 0.57
CA LEU A 49 -6.23 2.08 1.13
C LEU A 49 -5.37 3.29 1.51
N LEU A 50 -5.35 4.33 0.68
CA LEU A 50 -4.58 5.54 0.98
C LEU A 50 -5.10 6.25 2.24
N SER A 51 -6.42 6.40 2.37
CA SER A 51 -7.03 6.98 3.57
C SER A 51 -6.85 6.13 4.82
N TRP A 52 -6.73 4.81 4.64
CA TRP A 52 -6.64 3.84 5.72
C TRP A 52 -5.21 3.60 6.21
N PHE A 53 -4.21 4.03 5.43
CA PHE A 53 -2.79 3.89 5.75
C PHE A 53 -2.44 4.35 7.18
N PRO A 54 -2.89 5.54 7.67
CA PRO A 54 -2.55 6.01 9.01
C PRO A 54 -3.19 5.16 10.13
N GLU A 55 -4.36 4.57 9.91
CA GLU A 55 -5.04 3.72 10.90
C GLU A 55 -4.32 2.38 11.10
N ILE A 56 -3.73 1.84 10.03
CA ILE A 56 -2.98 0.59 10.10
C ILE A 56 -1.63 0.78 10.80
N MET A 57 -1.02 1.95 10.64
CA MET A 57 0.26 2.26 11.29
C MET A 57 0.13 2.14 12.81
N GLY A 58 0.94 1.27 13.42
CA GLY A 58 0.93 1.03 14.87
C GLY A 58 0.05 -0.13 15.34
N THR A 59 -0.70 -0.78 14.44
CA THR A 59 -1.47 -2.01 14.73
C THR A 59 -0.61 -3.28 14.77
N GLY A 60 0.68 -3.17 14.42
CA GLY A 60 1.58 -4.33 14.24
C GLY A 60 1.35 -5.09 12.93
N LYS A 61 0.47 -4.61 12.05
CA LYS A 61 0.17 -5.22 10.73
C LYS A 61 0.62 -4.37 9.54
N THR A 62 1.50 -3.40 9.75
CA THR A 62 2.00 -2.49 8.70
C THR A 62 2.59 -3.26 7.51
N ALA A 63 3.55 -4.16 7.72
CA ALA A 63 4.12 -5.00 6.66
C ALA A 63 3.08 -5.84 5.89
N GLU A 64 2.07 -6.37 6.57
CA GLU A 64 0.98 -7.12 5.93
C GLU A 64 0.14 -6.23 5.02
N PHE A 65 -0.15 -5.02 5.47
CA PHE A 65 -0.88 -4.04 4.68
C PHE A 65 -0.08 -3.50 3.49
N LEU A 66 1.23 -3.30 3.64
CA LEU A 66 2.11 -2.93 2.53
C LEU A 66 2.17 -4.02 1.45
N ARG A 67 2.13 -5.31 1.83
CA ARG A 67 1.99 -6.43 0.88
C ARG A 67 0.67 -6.37 0.11
N LEU A 68 -0.42 -6.04 0.80
CA LEU A 68 -1.72 -5.82 0.15
C LEU A 68 -1.64 -4.68 -0.87
N ILE A 69 -1.06 -3.53 -0.51
CA ILE A 69 -0.85 -2.39 -1.42
C ILE A 69 0.00 -2.82 -2.63
N THR A 70 1.10 -3.55 -2.39
CA THR A 70 1.99 -4.07 -3.44
C THR A 70 1.21 -4.90 -4.45
N ASN A 71 0.34 -5.81 -3.99
CA ASN A 71 -0.51 -6.61 -4.87
C ASN A 71 -1.54 -5.75 -5.61
N VAL A 72 -2.18 -4.79 -4.96
CA VAL A 72 -3.12 -3.89 -5.63
C VAL A 72 -2.44 -3.12 -6.76
N ILE A 73 -1.24 -2.57 -6.54
CA ILE A 73 -0.47 -1.91 -7.60
C ILE A 73 -0.12 -2.91 -8.71
N LYS A 74 0.46 -4.05 -8.36
CA LYS A 74 0.92 -5.07 -9.32
C LYS A 74 -0.18 -5.60 -10.25
N PHE A 75 -1.38 -5.84 -9.71
CA PHE A 75 -2.46 -6.49 -10.46
C PHE A 75 -3.50 -5.51 -10.99
N ASN A 76 -3.58 -4.29 -10.42
CA ASN A 76 -4.70 -3.37 -10.65
C ASN A 76 -4.24 -1.93 -10.94
N ALA A 77 -2.98 -1.69 -11.33
CA ALA A 77 -2.46 -0.36 -11.64
C ALA A 77 -3.29 0.45 -12.64
N ALA A 78 -4.00 -0.21 -13.58
CA ALA A 78 -4.87 0.46 -14.55
C ALA A 78 -6.03 1.25 -13.91
N TYR A 79 -6.36 0.98 -12.65
CA TYR A 79 -7.41 1.65 -11.89
C TYR A 79 -6.87 2.68 -10.87
N LEU A 80 -5.54 2.83 -10.79
CA LEU A 80 -4.89 3.75 -9.87
C LEU A 80 -4.42 4.99 -10.64
N ASP A 81 -4.98 6.15 -10.32
CA ASP A 81 -4.54 7.40 -10.91
C ASP A 81 -3.24 7.94 -10.28
N ASP A 82 -2.67 8.97 -10.91
CA ASP A 82 -1.42 9.60 -10.48
C ASP A 82 -1.49 10.16 -9.06
N GLU A 83 -2.67 10.60 -8.59
CA GLU A 83 -2.84 11.14 -7.24
C GLU A 83 -2.77 10.03 -6.18
N ILE A 84 -3.41 8.89 -6.44
CA ILE A 84 -3.34 7.70 -5.59
C ILE A 84 -1.93 7.14 -5.55
N ILE A 85 -1.27 6.99 -6.71
CA ILE A 85 0.11 6.50 -6.78
C ILE A 85 1.05 7.43 -6.01
N ALA A 86 0.94 8.75 -6.22
CA ALA A 86 1.73 9.71 -5.46
C ALA A 86 1.46 9.67 -3.95
N GLY A 87 0.21 9.43 -3.55
CA GLY A 87 -0.17 9.22 -2.17
C GLY A 87 0.53 8.01 -1.56
N PHE A 88 0.50 6.85 -2.24
CA PHE A 88 1.20 5.66 -1.77
C PHE A 88 2.71 5.88 -1.65
N ILE A 89 3.33 6.53 -2.63
CA ILE A 89 4.76 6.83 -2.58
C ILE A 89 5.08 7.70 -1.35
N LYS A 90 4.35 8.81 -1.16
CA LYS A 90 4.60 9.72 -0.02
C LYS A 90 4.42 9.00 1.32
N SER A 91 3.30 8.30 1.52
CA SER A 91 3.03 7.57 2.77
C SER A 91 4.08 6.48 3.04
N THR A 92 4.52 5.77 2.00
CA THR A 92 5.56 4.73 2.11
C THR A 92 6.94 5.32 2.41
N CYS A 93 7.32 6.40 1.73
CA CYS A 93 8.56 7.13 1.98
C CYS A 93 8.60 7.69 3.42
N ASP A 94 7.49 8.28 3.88
CA ASP A 94 7.35 8.78 5.25
C ASP A 94 7.39 7.65 6.29
N LEU A 95 6.91 6.45 5.95
CA LEU A 95 7.04 5.27 6.80
C LEU A 95 8.50 4.82 6.89
N CYS A 96 9.19 4.66 5.75
CA CYS A 96 10.60 4.25 5.69
C CYS A 96 11.52 5.11 6.56
N THR A 97 11.26 6.41 6.63
CA THR A 97 12.09 7.35 7.41
C THR A 97 11.82 7.30 8.92
N ARG A 98 10.67 6.76 9.35
CA ARG A 98 10.24 6.76 10.75
C ARG A 98 10.30 5.40 11.41
N THR A 99 10.02 4.33 10.68
CA THR A 99 9.98 2.97 11.25
C THR A 99 11.38 2.43 11.52
N LYS A 100 11.50 1.62 12.57
CA LYS A 100 12.70 0.81 12.86
C LYS A 100 12.48 -0.67 12.61
N ALA A 101 11.25 -1.06 12.27
CA ALA A 101 10.91 -2.44 11.99
C ALA A 101 11.44 -2.82 10.60
N GLU A 102 12.34 -3.79 10.56
CA GLU A 102 13.00 -4.19 9.31
C GLU A 102 12.02 -4.74 8.27
N GLU A 103 10.97 -5.45 8.72
CA GLU A 103 9.92 -5.97 7.84
C GLU A 103 9.14 -4.83 7.17
N ASP A 104 8.80 -3.79 7.93
CA ASP A 104 8.12 -2.61 7.38
C ASP A 104 8.99 -1.89 6.35
N ILE A 105 10.30 -1.78 6.58
CA ILE A 105 11.25 -1.16 5.62
C ILE A 105 11.31 -2.01 4.34
N GLN A 106 11.43 -3.33 4.46
CA GLN A 106 11.50 -4.22 3.31
C GLN A 106 10.22 -4.17 2.47
N GLU A 107 9.05 -4.24 3.11
CA GLU A 107 7.78 -4.17 2.38
C GLU A 107 7.51 -2.78 1.81
N SER A 108 8.03 -1.72 2.44
CA SER A 108 7.98 -0.38 1.87
C SER A 108 8.80 -0.29 0.59
N LEU A 109 10.00 -0.88 0.55
CA LEU A 109 10.79 -0.96 -0.68
C LEU A 109 10.08 -1.78 -1.76
N ASN A 110 9.36 -2.85 -1.39
CA ASN A 110 8.56 -3.63 -2.34
C ASN A 110 7.40 -2.82 -2.94
N VAL A 111 6.75 -1.95 -2.16
CA VAL A 111 5.73 -1.02 -2.68
C VAL A 111 6.34 -0.06 -3.69
N LEU A 112 7.50 0.53 -3.37
CA LEU A 112 8.21 1.45 -4.27
C LEU A 112 8.65 0.76 -5.57
N ASP A 113 9.15 -0.47 -5.49
CA ASP A 113 9.50 -1.30 -6.65
C ASP A 113 8.26 -1.62 -7.51
N ALA A 114 7.13 -1.97 -6.88
CA ALA A 114 5.89 -2.23 -7.62
C ALA A 114 5.38 -0.99 -8.35
N VAL A 115 5.51 0.20 -7.76
CA VAL A 115 5.20 1.45 -8.47
C VAL A 115 6.07 1.61 -9.72
N LEU A 116 7.38 1.39 -9.62
CA LEU A 116 8.30 1.50 -10.77
C LEU A 116 8.01 0.46 -11.87
N CYS A 117 7.64 -0.75 -11.47
CA CYS A 117 7.42 -1.86 -12.39
C CYS A 117 6.06 -1.82 -13.10
N TYR A 118 5.01 -1.36 -12.41
CA TYR A 118 3.62 -1.53 -12.86
C TYR A 118 2.85 -0.21 -13.04
N SER A 119 3.42 0.93 -12.63
CA SER A 119 2.77 2.24 -12.71
C SER A 119 3.68 3.30 -13.35
N HIS A 120 3.12 4.47 -13.61
CA HIS A 120 3.87 5.68 -13.91
C HIS A 120 4.28 6.37 -12.60
N LEU A 121 5.54 6.84 -12.52
CA LEU A 121 6.06 7.61 -11.39
C LEU A 121 5.87 9.10 -11.67
N PRO A 122 4.99 9.82 -10.97
CA PRO A 122 4.82 11.25 -11.19
C PRO A 122 6.09 12.03 -10.84
N SER A 123 6.47 12.99 -11.69
CA SER A 123 7.75 13.70 -11.55
C SER A 123 7.88 14.47 -10.22
N TYR A 124 6.78 14.96 -9.68
CA TYR A 124 6.76 15.75 -8.44
C TYR A 124 7.00 14.92 -7.17
N VAL A 125 6.93 13.59 -7.21
CA VAL A 125 7.29 12.70 -6.09
C VAL A 125 8.68 12.09 -6.23
N LEU A 126 9.36 12.35 -7.35
CA LEU A 126 10.68 11.78 -7.66
C LEU A 126 11.73 12.12 -6.58
N GLN A 127 11.73 13.37 -6.09
CA GLN A 127 12.70 13.77 -5.06
C GLN A 127 12.51 12.99 -3.76
N CYS A 128 11.25 12.80 -3.33
CA CYS A 128 10.93 12.04 -2.13
C CYS A 128 11.35 10.57 -2.29
N PHE A 129 11.00 9.98 -3.44
CA PHE A 129 11.36 8.62 -3.81
C PHE A 129 12.87 8.37 -3.77
N ILE A 130 13.66 9.19 -4.48
CA ILE A 130 15.12 9.08 -4.53
C ILE A 130 15.73 9.27 -3.13
N SER A 131 15.26 10.26 -2.38
CA SER A 131 15.78 10.52 -1.03
C SER A 131 15.61 9.32 -0.11
N THR A 132 14.45 8.65 -0.18
CA THR A 132 14.20 7.42 0.60
C THR A 132 15.13 6.29 0.20
N LEU A 133 15.32 6.03 -1.11
CA LEU A 133 16.24 5.00 -1.58
C LEU A 133 17.69 5.28 -1.15
N CYS A 134 18.13 6.54 -1.23
CA CYS A 134 19.45 6.95 -0.75
C CYS A 134 19.63 6.77 0.77
N LEU A 135 18.56 6.80 1.56
CA LEU A 135 18.63 6.50 2.99
C LEU A 135 18.73 4.99 3.23
N THR A 136 17.90 4.20 2.56
CA THR A 136 17.87 2.74 2.76
C THR A 136 19.08 2.04 2.16
N VAL A 137 19.68 2.57 1.10
CA VAL A 137 20.87 1.97 0.46
C VAL A 137 22.10 1.95 1.38
N ASN A 138 22.17 2.89 2.31
CA ASN A 138 23.24 2.99 3.31
C ASN A 138 23.07 1.98 4.46
N VAL A 139 21.95 1.27 4.51
CA VAL A 139 21.73 0.15 5.44
C VAL A 139 22.10 -1.14 4.71
N GLU A 140 23.18 -1.80 5.16
CA GLU A 140 23.79 -2.96 4.48
C GLU A 140 22.75 -4.03 4.08
N LYS A 141 21.77 -4.28 4.95
CA LYS A 141 20.67 -5.25 4.74
C LYS A 141 19.72 -4.89 3.59
N PHE A 142 19.49 -3.60 3.35
CA PHE A 142 18.56 -3.10 2.32
C PHE A 142 19.26 -2.56 1.08
N SER A 143 20.61 -2.54 1.07
CA SER A 143 21.42 -1.98 0.00
C SER A 143 21.10 -2.60 -1.36
N GLN A 144 21.06 -3.94 -1.44
CA GLN A 144 20.77 -4.63 -2.70
C GLN A 144 19.35 -4.38 -3.22
N CYS A 145 18.36 -4.28 -2.32
CA CYS A 145 16.98 -3.99 -2.74
C CYS A 145 16.82 -2.53 -3.15
N SER A 146 17.55 -1.61 -2.52
CA SER A 146 17.47 -0.17 -2.83
C SER A 146 18.20 0.22 -4.13
N TRP A 147 19.20 -0.58 -4.54
CA TRP A 147 19.97 -0.37 -5.78
C TRP A 147 19.29 -0.92 -7.04
N LYS A 148 18.40 -1.91 -6.90
CA LYS A 148 17.66 -2.50 -8.01
C LYS A 148 16.54 -1.58 -8.47
#